data_AF-A0A357GW04-F1
#
_entry.id   AF-A0A357GW04-F1
#
_cell.length_a   1.000
_cell.length_b   1.000
_cell.length_c   1.000
_cell.angle_alpha   90.00
_cell.angle_beta   90.00
_cell.angle_gamma   90.00
#
_symmetry.space_group_name_H-M   'P 1'
#
loop_
_entity.id
_entity.type
_entity.pdbx_description
1 polymer ?
#
loop_
_entity_poly.entity_id
_entity_poly.type
_entity_poly.pdbx_seq_one_letter_code
_entity_poly.pdbx_strand_id
1 'polypeptide(L)' 'MNLKIIFSILSSVCALSAHIPYLWSTFFGRVRPHAFTWLIWTITTAVATAGAWKGGGGVGAISPTISVF' A
#
# COMPACT_ATOMS: atom_id res chain seq x y z
N MET A 1 -4.02 -18.98 -15.09
CA MET A 1 -3.31 -17.90 -14.35
C MET A 1 -2.39 -18.52 -13.32
N ASN A 2 -1.20 -17.95 -13.10
CA ASN A 2 -0.23 -18.45 -12.12
C ASN A 2 -0.69 -18.10 -10.69
N LEU A 3 -0.58 -19.03 -9.73
CA LEU A 3 -0.95 -18.81 -8.33
C LEU A 3 -0.30 -17.56 -7.73
N LYS A 4 0.97 -17.29 -8.05
CA LYS A 4 1.68 -16.10 -7.57
C LYS A 4 1.00 -14.80 -8.02
N ILE A 5 0.46 -14.79 -9.25
CA ILE A 5 -0.25 -13.63 -9.80
C ILE A 5 -1.62 -13.47 -9.12
N ILE A 6 -2.34 -14.57 -8.88
CA ILE A 6 -3.64 -14.53 -8.19
C ILE A 6 -3.48 -13.94 -6.78
N PHE A 7 -2.53 -14.45 -6.00
CA PHE A 7 -2.26 -13.92 -4.65
C PHE A 7 -1.75 -12.48 -4.68
N SER A 8 -0.93 -12.13 -5.67
CA SER A 8 -0.48 -10.74 -5.83
C SER A 8 -1.64 -9.78 -6.10
N ILE A 9 -2.57 -10.16 -6.98
CA ILE A 9 -3.78 -9.35 -7.26
C ILE A 9 -4.64 -9.24 -6.00
N LEU A 10 -4.91 -10.37 -5.33
CA LEU A 10 -5.75 -10.38 -4.14
C LEU A 10 -5.15 -9.53 -3.01
N SER A 11 -3.84 -9.65 -2.77
CA SER A 11 -3.10 -8.83 -1.81
C SER A 11 -3.20 -7.34 -2.17
N SER A 12 -3.04 -7.00 -3.45
CA SER A 12 -3.11 -5.61 -3.92
C SER A 12 -4.50 -5.01 -3.71
N VAL A 13 -5.56 -5.75 -4.04
CA VAL A 13 -6.95 -5.30 -3.82
C VAL A 13 -7.22 -5.11 -2.33
N CYS A 14 -6.76 -6.04 -1.50
CA CYS A 14 -6.94 -5.96 -0.04
C CYS A 14 -6.20 -4.75 0.54
N ALA A 15 -4.94 -4.54 0.15
CA ALA A 15 -4.13 -3.42 0.60
C ALA A 15 -4.72 -2.06 0.19
N LEU A 16 -5.21 -1.91 -1.05
CA LEU A 16 -5.91 -0.70 -1.48
C LEU A 16 -7.22 -0.49 -0.70
N SER A 17 -8.00 -1.56 -0.48
CA SER A 17 -9.27 -1.46 0.24
C SER A 17 -9.10 -1.02 1.71
N ALA A 18 -7.97 -1.34 2.33
CA ALA A 18 -7.65 -0.94 3.71
C ALA A 18 -7.56 0.59 3.88
N HIS A 19 -7.29 1.33 2.80
CA HIS A 19 -7.20 2.79 2.82
C HIS A 19 -8.56 3.49 2.69
N ILE A 20 -9.59 2.78 2.23
CA ILE A 20 -10.92 3.35 1.98
C ILE A 20 -11.49 4.03 3.24
N PRO A 21 -11.47 3.43 4.45
CA PRO A 21 -12.01 4.07 5.64
C PRO A 21 -11.30 5.37 6.02
N TYR A 22 -9.98 5.42 5.84
CA TYR A 22 -9.16 6.61 6.12
C TYR A 22 -9.46 7.73 5.13
N LEU A 23 -9.46 7.42 3.83
CA LEU A 23 -9.77 8.38 2.78
C LEU A 23 -11.19 8.89 2.89
N TRP A 24 -12.16 8.00 3.16
CA TRP A 24 -13.55 8.36 3.41
C TRP A 24 -13.66 9.34 4.58
N SER A 25 -13.10 8.99 5.74
CA SER A 25 -13.17 9.84 6.93
C SER A 25 -12.47 11.19 6.74
N THR A 26 -11.40 11.22 5.95
CA THR A 26 -10.67 12.45 5.58
C THR A 26 -11.50 13.33 4.65
N PHE A 27 -12.12 12.75 3.62
CA PHE A 27 -12.93 13.48 2.65
C PHE A 27 -14.18 14.10 3.29
N PHE A 28 -14.82 13.40 4.23
CA PHE A 28 -15.95 13.91 5.00
C PHE A 28 -15.54 14.81 6.18
N GLY A 29 -14.25 15.19 6.28
CA GLY A 29 -13.75 16.13 7.29
C GLY A 29 -13.77 15.61 8.73
N ARG A 30 -14.00 14.30 8.94
CA ARG A 30 -13.96 13.66 10.26
C ARG A 30 -12.53 13.50 10.77
N VAL A 31 -11.59 13.32 9.84
CA VAL A 31 -10.15 13.27 10.10
C VAL A 31 -9.48 14.42 9.37
N ARG A 32 -8.66 15.21 10.07
CA ARG A 32 -7.81 16.20 9.43
C ARG A 32 -6.44 15.59 9.17
N PRO A 33 -6.02 15.43 7.91
CA PRO A 33 -4.75 14.79 7.59
C PRO A 33 -3.59 15.69 8.03
N HIS A 34 -2.55 15.09 8.59
CA HIS A 34 -1.34 15.78 9.00
C HIS A 34 -0.23 15.44 8.03
N ALA A 35 0.47 16.45 7.50
CA ALA A 35 1.57 16.24 6.55
C ALA A 35 2.63 15.26 7.10
N PHE A 36 2.85 15.27 8.42
CA PHE A 36 3.77 14.36 9.09
C PHE A 36 3.36 12.88 8.95
N THR A 37 2.06 12.55 9.06
CA THR A 37 1.57 11.18 8.87
C THR A 37 1.83 10.70 7.46
N TRP A 38 1.56 11.55 6.47
CA TRP A 38 1.77 11.24 5.05
C TRP A 38 3.26 11.06 4.73
N LEU A 39 4.12 11.86 5.36
CA LEU A 39 5.57 11.74 5.23
C LEU A 39 6.06 10.40 5.78
N ILE A 40 5.62 10.01 6.99
CA ILE A 40 6.01 8.72 7.59
C ILE A 40 5.56 7.58 6.68
N TRP A 41 4.29 7.55 6.28
CA TRP A 41 3.75 6.49 5.43
C TRP A 41 4.50 6.38 4.10
N THR A 42 4.76 7.51 3.44
CA THR A 42 5.54 7.54 2.19
C THR A 42 6.92 6.91 2.38
N ILE A 43 7.66 7.29 3.44
CA ILE A 43 9.00 6.78 3.70
C ILE A 43 8.96 5.29 4.05
N THR A 44 8.08 4.88 4.96
CA THR A 44 8.00 3.47 5.40
C THR A 44 7.59 2.55 4.26
N THR A 45 6.64 2.96 3.42
CA THR A 45 6.17 2.17 2.28
C THR A 45 7.21 2.14 1.16
N ALA A 46 7.96 3.23 0.96
CA ALA A 46 9.10 3.23 0.05
C ALA A 46 10.20 2.24 0.49
N VAL A 47 10.54 2.23 1.78
CA VAL A 47 11.53 1.28 2.35
C VAL A 47 11.02 -0.16 2.25
N ALA A 48 9.75 -0.42 2.58
CA ALA A 48 9.16 -1.75 2.48
C ALA A 48 9.14 -2.26 1.03
N THR A 49 8.75 -1.40 0.09
CA THR A 49 8.77 -1.69 -1.35
C THR A 49 10.19 -1.99 -1.83
N ALA A 50 11.16 -1.13 -1.50
CA ALA A 50 12.56 -1.34 -1.86
C ALA A 50 13.10 -2.66 -1.28
N GLY A 51 12.75 -3.00 -0.04
CA GLY A 51 13.08 -4.27 0.59
C GLY A 51 12.47 -5.47 -0.15
N ALA A 52 11.21 -5.40 -0.55
CA ALA A 52 10.51 -6.46 -1.29
C ALA A 52 11.16 -6.72 -2.66
N TRP A 53 11.53 -5.66 -3.38
CA TRP A 53 12.24 -5.79 -4.67
C TRP A 53 13.67 -6.31 -4.48
N LYS A 54 14.43 -5.77 -3.53
CA LYS A 54 15.80 -6.22 -3.23
C LYS A 54 15.84 -7.68 -2.80
N GLY A 55 14.84 -8.14 -2.05
CA GLY A 55 14.71 -9.52 -1.58
C GLY A 55 14.22 -10.53 -2.62
N GLY A 56 14.01 -10.12 -3.88
CA GLY A 56 13.54 -11.02 -4.93
C GLY A 56 12.05 -11.40 -4.82
N GLY A 57 11.22 -10.53 -4.23
CA GLY A 57 9.78 -10.78 -4.03
C GLY A 57 8.96 -10.97 -5.32
N GLY A 58 9.55 -10.66 -6.48
CA GLY A 58 8.93 -10.87 -7.80
C GLY A 58 7.58 -10.18 -7.92
N VAL A 59 6.59 -10.88 -8.47
CA VAL A 59 5.23 -10.33 -8.64
C VAL A 59 4.60 -9.91 -7.30
N GLY A 60 4.94 -10.55 -6.19
CA GLY A 60 4.41 -10.18 -4.87
C GLY A 60 4.85 -8.79 -4.39
N ALA A 61 5.95 -8.27 -4.92
CA ALA A 61 6.43 -6.91 -4.61
C ALA A 61 5.55 -5.82 -5.25
N ILE A 62 4.67 -6.17 -6.20
CA ILE A 62 3.74 -5.21 -6.83
C ILE A 62 2.75 -4.67 -5.81
N SER A 63 2.25 -5.50 -4.91
CA SER A 63 1.27 -5.09 -3.89
C SER A 63 1.73 -3.89 -3.04
N PRO A 64 2.89 -3.93 -2.34
CA PRO A 64 3.38 -2.77 -1.60
C PRO A 64 3.78 -1.58 -2.52
N THR A 65 4.11 -1.84 -3.79
CA THR A 65 4.48 -0.80 -4.76
C THR A 65 3.29 0.04 -5.24
N ILE A 66 2.09 -0.54 -5.34
CA ILE A 66 0.90 0.20 -5.79
C ILE A 66 0.06 0.73 -4.63
N SER A 67 0.21 0.12 -3.46
CA SER A 67 -0.42 0.54 -2.22
C SER A 67 0.40 1.66 -1.58
N VAL A 68 0.89 2.64 -2.36
CA VAL A 68 1.70 3.75 -1.81
C VAL A 68 0.79 4.76 -1.12
N PHE A 69 0.16 4.30 -0.05
CA PHE A 69 -0.40 5.03 1.08
C PHE A 69 -0.31 4.10 2.29
#